data_AF-A0A3D5WC57-F1
#
_entry.id   AF-A0A3D5WC57-F1
#
_cell.length_a   1.000
_cell.length_b   1.000
_cell.length_c   1.000
_cell.angle_alpha   90.00
_cell.angle_beta   90.00
_cell.angle_gamma   90.00
#
_symmetry.space_group_name_H-M   'P 1'
#
loop_
_entity.id
_entity.type
_entity.pdbx_description
1 polymer ?
#
loop_
_entity_poly.entity_id
_entity_poly.type
_entity_poly.pdbx_seq_one_letter_code
_entity_poly.pdbx_strand_id
1 'polypeptide(L)' 'MKIVIDMNISPKWVPILKSAGYEPIHWSQVGAANAPDREIMGWTRTNNHVVFTQKHPRNHLL' A
#
# COMPACT_ATOMS: atom_id res chain seq x y z
N MET A 1 13.76 2.44 -1.14
CA MET A 1 12.53 2.62 -1.95
C MET A 1 11.33 2.61 -1.01
N LYS A 2 10.41 3.57 -1.16
CA LYS A 2 9.25 3.71 -0.29
C LYS A 2 8.06 2.93 -0.82
N ILE A 3 7.41 2.16 0.05
CA ILE A 3 6.33 1.25 -0.33
C ILE A 3 5.10 1.55 0.51
N VAL A 4 3.97 1.76 -0.13
CA VAL A 4 2.66 1.67 0.53
C VAL A 4 2.15 0.25 0.35
N ILE A 5 1.91 -0.42 1.46
CA ILE A 5 1.21 -1.70 1.49
C ILE A 5 -0.29 -1.39 1.52
N ASP A 6 -1.01 -1.88 0.52
CA ASP A 6 -2.46 -1.71 0.39
C ASP A 6 -3.18 -2.28 1.63
N MET A 7 -4.34 -1.71 1.95
CA MET A 7 -5.19 -2.09 3.08
C MET A 7 -5.60 -3.57 3.03
N ASN A 8 -5.73 -4.14 1.84
CA ASN A 8 -6.09 -5.54 1.65
C ASN A 8 -4.94 -6.53 1.92
N ILE A 9 -3.73 -6.04 2.18
CA ILE A 9 -2.55 -6.84 2.48
C ILE A 9 -2.26 -6.85 3.98
N SER A 10 -1.82 -7.98 4.53
CA SER A 10 -1.50 -8.06 5.95
C SER A 10 -0.36 -7.08 6.35
N PRO A 11 -0.52 -6.32 7.45
CA PRO A 11 0.57 -5.50 8.02
C PRO A 11 1.84 -6.28 8.39
N LYS A 12 1.76 -7.62 8.48
CA LYS A 12 2.92 -8.50 8.70
C LYS A 12 3.99 -8.39 7.60
N TRP A 13 3.66 -7.83 6.43
CA TRP A 13 4.63 -7.52 5.39
C TRP A 13 5.56 -6.35 5.73
N VAL A 14 5.17 -5.44 6.65
CA VAL A 14 6.01 -4.32 7.08
C VAL A 14 7.37 -4.78 7.61
N PRO A 15 7.48 -5.67 8.62
CA PRO A 15 8.79 -6.11 9.10
C PRO A 15 9.60 -6.88 8.05
N ILE A 16 8.94 -7.63 7.15
CA ILE A 16 9.60 -8.40 6.09
C ILE A 16 10.23 -7.46 5.05
N LEU A 17 9.50 -6.43 4.61
CA LEU A 17 10.01 -5.46 3.66
C LEU A 17 11.08 -4.56 4.29
N LYS A 18 10.96 -4.23 5.58
CA LYS A 18 12.01 -3.52 6.33
C LYS A 18 13.30 -4.33 6.40
N SER A 19 13.24 -5.63 6.70
CA SER A 19 14.45 -6.47 6.77
C SER A 19 15.13 -6.62 5.40
N ALA A 20 14.38 -6.46 4.30
CA ALA A 20 14.91 -6.41 2.94
C ALA A 20 15.45 -5.03 2.51
N GLY A 21 15.49 -4.04 3.41
CA GLY A 21 16.04 -2.70 3.13
C GLY A 21 15.08 -1.71 2.48
N TYR A 22 13.77 -1.99 2.50
CA TYR A 22 12.74 -1.06 2.03
C TYR A 22 12.18 -0.19 3.16
N GLU A 23 11.45 0.85 2.77
CA GLU A 23 10.71 1.74 3.68
C GLU A 23 9.19 1.53 3.51
N PRO A 24 8.63 0.42 4.02
CA PRO A 24 7.20 0.14 3.92
C PRO A 24 6.38 0.90 4.97
N ILE A 25 5.20 1.34 4.56
CA ILE A 25 4.12 1.80 5.44
C ILE A 25 2.82 1.09 5.05
N HIS A 26 2.03 0.66 6.03
CA HIS A 26 0.72 0.08 5.75
C HIS A 26 -0.32 1.20 5.61
N TRP A 27 -1.24 1.08 4.64
CA TRP A 27 -2.22 2.14 4.35
C TRP A 27 -3.01 2.56 5.59
N SER A 28 -3.30 1.64 6.52
CA SER A 28 -4.03 1.93 7.76
C SER A 28 -3.34 2.93 8.70
N GLN A 29 -2.08 3.29 8.44
CA GLN A 29 -1.33 4.27 9.21
C GLN A 29 -1.44 5.69 8.62
N VAL A 30 -1.87 5.82 7.36
CA VAL A 30 -1.81 7.09 6.61
C VAL A 30 -3.13 7.47 5.93
N GLY A 31 -4.10 6.57 5.89
CA GLY A 31 -5.40 6.80 5.25
C GLY A 31 -6.52 5.93 5.82
N ALA A 32 -7.72 6.14 5.29
CA ALA A 32 -8.92 5.47 5.77
C ALA A 32 -8.94 3.98 5.38
N ALA A 33 -9.52 3.13 6.25
CA ALA A 33 -9.68 1.69 6.02
C ALA A 33 -10.50 1.34 4.75
N ASN A 34 -11.37 2.25 4.34
CA ASN A 34 -12.25 2.11 3.18
C ASN A 34 -11.88 3.06 2.04
N ALA A 35 -10.64 3.58 2.03
CA ALA A 35 -10.18 4.45 0.95
C ALA A 35 -10.31 3.74 -0.40
N PRO A 36 -10.89 4.38 -1.43
CA PRO A 36 -10.96 3.80 -2.76
C PRO A 36 -9.55 3.75 -3.40
N ASP A 37 -9.33 2.82 -4.33
CA ASP A 37 -8.04 2.64 -5.02
C ASP A 37 -7.45 3.96 -5.54
N ARG A 38 -8.30 4.85 -6.09
CA ARG A 38 -7.88 6.18 -6.58
C ARG A 38 -7.20 7.07 -5.52
N GLU A 39 -7.63 6.96 -4.26
CA GLU A 39 -7.10 7.75 -3.15
C GLU A 39 -5.73 7.21 -2.74
N ILE A 40 -5.60 5.89 -2.63
CA ILE A 40 -4.33 5.20 -2.37
C ILE A 40 -3.32 5.59 -3.46
N MET A 41 -3.71 5.47 -4.74
CA MET A 41 -2.85 5.81 -5.87
C MET A 41 -2.47 7.30 -5.90
N GLY A 42 -3.41 8.21 -5.60
CA GLY A 42 -3.16 9.64 -5.53
C GLY A 42 -2.17 10.01 -4.42
N TRP A 43 -2.34 9.43 -3.24
CA TRP A 43 -1.43 9.60 -2.12
C TRP A 43 -0.04 9.04 -2.44
N THR A 44 0.03 7.82 -2.98
CA THR A 44 1.29 7.17 -3.38
C THR A 44 2.06 8.02 -4.39
N ARG A 45 1.38 8.55 -5.41
CA ARG A 45 2.00 9.42 -6.42
C ARG A 45 2.54 10.72 -5.80
N THR A 46 1.75 11.37 -4.95
CA THR A 46 2.13 12.62 -4.27
C THR A 46 3.33 12.42 -3.34
N ASN A 47 3.39 11.27 -2.67
CA ASN A 47 4.43 10.95 -1.69
C ASN A 47 5.61 10.17 -2.29
N ASN A 48 5.63 9.94 -3.61
CA ASN A 48 6.70 9.23 -4.31
C ASN A 48 6.94 7.79 -3.79
N HIS A 49 5.85 7.06 -3.53
CA HIS A 49 5.86 5.65 -3.12
C HIS A 49 5.53 4.73 -4.30
N VAL A 50 5.69 3.42 -4.09
CA VAL A 50 5.14 2.37 -4.95
C VAL A 50 4.05 1.63 -4.15
N VAL A 51 2.93 1.27 -4.80
CA VAL A 51 1.88 0.45 -4.15
C VAL A 51 2.26 -1.03 -4.22
N PHE A 52 2.17 -1.72 -3.08
CA PHE A 52 2.20 -3.17 -2.96
C PHE A 52 0.78 -3.66 -2.64
N THR A 53 0.14 -4.26 -3.63
CA THR A 53 -1.27 -4.68 -3.59
C THR A 53 -1.42 -6.10 -4.15
N GLN A 54 -2.58 -6.72 -3.90
CA GLN A 54 -2.99 -7.99 -4.49
C GLN A 54 -4.25 -7.79 -5.31
N LYS A 55 -4.23 -8.27 -6.56
CA LYS A 55 -5.41 -8.28 -7.42
C LYS A 55 -6.44 -9.29 -6.90
N HIS A 56 -7.63 -8.82 -6.59
CA HIS A 56 -8.81 -9.67 -6.39
C HIS A 56 -9.62 -9.73 -7.70
N PRO A 57 -10.18 -10.87 -8.13
CA PRO A 57 -10.86 -11.01 -9.43
C PRO A 57 -12.04 -10.07 -9.68
N ARG A 58 -12.54 -9.36 -8.66
CA ARG A 58 -13.71 -8.48 -8.74
C ARG A 58 -13.41 -6.97 -8.78
N ASN A 59 -12.15 -6.56 -8.64
CA ASN A 59 -11.76 -5.14 -8.77
C ASN A 59 -10.93 -4.95 -10.03
N HIS A 60 -11.41 -4.08 -10.92
CA HIS A 60 -10.79 -3.80 -12.22
C HIS A 60 -9.78 -2.63 -12.18
N LEU A 61 -9.42 -2.12 -11.00
CA LEU A 61 -8.65 -0.87 -10.87
C LEU A 61 -7.36 -0.96 -10.04
N LEU A 62 -6.84 -2.16 -9.83
CA LEU A 62 -5.41 -2.42 -9.56
C LEU A 62 -4.93 -3.66 -10.32
#